data_AF-A0A936IK75-F1
#
_entry.id   AF-A0A936IK75-F1
#
_cell.length_a   1.000
_cell.length_b   1.000
_cell.length_c   1.000
_cell.angle_alpha   90.00
_cell.angle_beta   90.00
_cell.angle_gamma   90.00
#
_symmetry.space_group_name_H-M   'P 1'
#
loop_
_entity.id
_entity.type
_entity.pdbx_description
1 polymer ?
#
loop_
_entity_poly.entity_id
_entity_poly.type
_entity_poly.pdbx_seq_one_letter_code
_entity_poly.pdbx_strand_id
1 'polypeptide(L)'
;MKDGIQGAELILITSQEIDELCEADNVAQARLQIDGVLHHLRRGVRVLADHGIKTIVLVADHGHLFAEEIGDDMKIEAPGGKAEDLHRRVWIGVGGTSEPSYLRTSLASLGVESEFDVATPWTFAVFKSKGGGRAYFHGGMSPQELIVPVVVMRAITKPSAPLSGIRWTLKPGTAKLTTRFFSIQIAGEQAGLFGIEPPKVRVELRANKKCVSTPVSASYGFQNATGEVKLKAAENDNQKVELNTVTVMLSEEVTQKTVGIHLLDAATNDELTAPLTIEVAISL
;
A
#
# COMPACT_ATOMS: atom_id res chain seq x y z
N MET A 1 -0.88 -13.53 -17.41
CA MET A 1 -0.11 -12.32 -17.04
C MET A 1 1.25 -12.31 -17.73
N LYS A 2 2.12 -13.31 -17.53
CA LYS A 2 3.46 -13.35 -18.16
C LYS A 2 3.41 -13.20 -19.69
N ASP A 3 2.53 -13.95 -20.35
CA ASP A 3 2.40 -13.91 -21.82
C ASP A 3 1.85 -12.57 -22.34
N GLY A 4 1.08 -11.84 -21.52
CA GLY A 4 0.54 -10.52 -21.89
C GLY A 4 1.51 -9.36 -21.64
N ILE A 5 2.53 -9.58 -20.80
CA ILE A 5 3.61 -8.62 -20.58
C ILE A 5 4.69 -8.77 -21.67
N GLN A 6 4.98 -10.03 -22.05
CA GLN A 6 6.05 -10.35 -22.97
C GLN A 6 5.69 -9.91 -24.40
N GLY A 7 6.31 -8.81 -24.85
CA GLY A 7 6.12 -8.25 -26.21
C GLY A 7 5.18 -7.05 -26.27
N ALA A 8 4.58 -6.63 -25.15
CA ALA A 8 3.80 -5.40 -25.09
C ALA A 8 4.71 -4.17 -25.04
N GLU A 9 4.41 -3.15 -25.85
CA GLU A 9 5.10 -1.85 -25.82
C GLU A 9 4.55 -0.94 -24.71
N LEU A 10 3.29 -1.14 -24.32
CA LEU A 10 2.59 -0.43 -23.26
C LEU A 10 1.69 -1.39 -22.50
N ILE A 11 1.66 -1.24 -21.17
CA ILE A 11 0.77 -1.98 -20.28
C ILE A 11 0.00 -0.97 -19.44
N LEU A 12 -1.33 -1.07 -19.48
CA LEU A 12 -2.22 -0.28 -18.64
C LEU A 12 -2.79 -1.19 -17.54
N ILE A 13 -2.66 -0.75 -16.29
CA ILE A 13 -3.24 -1.40 -15.12
C ILE A 13 -4.08 -0.36 -14.40
N THR A 14 -5.35 -0.68 -14.15
CA THR A 14 -6.29 0.17 -13.43
C THR A 14 -6.72 -0.51 -12.14
N SER A 15 -7.04 0.27 -11.11
CA SER A 15 -7.63 -0.21 -9.87
C SER A 15 -8.69 0.78 -9.40
N GLN A 16 -9.80 0.26 -8.91
CA GLN A 16 -10.89 1.02 -8.27
C GLN A 16 -10.97 0.73 -6.76
N GLU A 17 -10.03 -0.06 -6.24
CA GLU A 17 -10.11 -0.66 -4.89
C GLU A 17 -10.20 0.40 -3.78
N ILE A 18 -9.37 1.45 -3.79
CA ILE A 18 -9.41 2.50 -2.75
C ILE A 18 -10.74 3.24 -2.78
N ASP A 19 -11.21 3.61 -3.97
CA ASP A 19 -12.42 4.41 -4.15
C ASP A 19 -13.66 3.61 -3.69
N GLU A 20 -13.85 2.40 -4.21
CA GLU A 20 -14.96 1.51 -3.83
C GLU A 20 -14.96 1.18 -2.33
N LEU A 21 -13.78 0.91 -1.74
CA LEU A 21 -13.66 0.60 -0.32
C LEU A 21 -14.03 1.78 0.57
N CYS A 22 -13.70 3.00 0.14
CA CYS A 22 -13.93 4.21 0.92
C CYS A 22 -15.33 4.81 0.69
N GLU A 23 -15.94 4.58 -0.46
CA GLU A 23 -17.35 4.90 -0.70
C GLU A 23 -18.30 3.97 0.08
N ALA A 24 -17.82 2.77 0.46
CA ALA A 24 -18.53 1.90 1.39
C ALA A 24 -18.62 2.51 2.80
N ASP A 25 -19.73 2.27 3.49
CA ASP A 25 -20.02 2.85 4.82
C ASP A 25 -19.26 2.12 5.97
N ASN A 26 -17.99 1.74 5.75
CA ASN A 26 -17.12 1.10 6.74
C ASN A 26 -15.71 1.72 6.79
N VAL A 27 -15.65 2.94 7.31
CA VAL A 27 -14.44 3.76 7.44
C VAL A 27 -13.31 3.03 8.17
N ALA A 28 -13.60 2.29 9.23
CA ALA A 28 -12.58 1.59 10.02
C ALA A 28 -11.88 0.49 9.19
N GLN A 29 -12.64 -0.28 8.43
CA GLN A 29 -12.07 -1.28 7.51
C GLN A 29 -11.32 -0.63 6.35
N ALA A 30 -11.89 0.42 5.76
CA ALA A 30 -11.25 1.14 4.66
C ALA A 30 -9.86 1.67 5.06
N ARG A 31 -9.72 2.24 6.27
CA ARG A 31 -8.42 2.70 6.81
C ARG A 31 -7.39 1.59 6.91
N LEU A 32 -7.78 0.42 7.42
CA LEU A 32 -6.87 -0.74 7.53
C LEU A 32 -6.46 -1.29 6.16
N GLN A 33 -7.35 -1.26 5.18
CA GLN A 33 -7.09 -1.82 3.85
C GLN A 33 -6.23 -0.89 2.98
N ILE A 34 -6.42 0.42 3.08
CA ILE A 34 -5.58 1.41 2.38
C ILE A 34 -4.09 1.24 2.71
N ASP A 35 -3.76 0.98 3.98
CA ASP A 35 -2.37 0.70 4.39
C ASP A 35 -1.78 -0.52 3.65
N GLY A 36 -2.61 -1.54 3.39
CA GLY A 36 -2.25 -2.72 2.61
C GLY A 36 -1.99 -2.43 1.12
N VAL A 37 -2.69 -1.46 0.53
CA VAL A 37 -2.55 -1.11 -0.89
C VAL A 37 -1.13 -0.67 -1.23
N LEU A 38 -0.44 0.05 -0.34
CA LEU A 38 0.97 0.43 -0.56
C LEU A 38 1.88 -0.79 -0.71
N HIS A 39 1.62 -1.86 0.06
CA HIS A 39 2.37 -3.11 -0.06
C HIS A 39 2.09 -3.81 -1.40
N HIS A 40 0.82 -3.83 -1.84
CA HIS A 40 0.42 -4.38 -3.13
C HIS A 40 1.03 -3.62 -4.31
N LEU A 41 1.00 -2.28 -4.29
CA LEU A 41 1.60 -1.42 -5.31
C LEU A 41 3.10 -1.69 -5.44
N ARG A 42 3.82 -1.75 -4.31
CA ARG A 42 5.25 -2.06 -4.32
C ARG A 42 5.54 -3.42 -4.96
N ARG A 43 4.75 -4.44 -4.61
CA ARG A 43 4.88 -5.78 -5.20
C ARG A 43 4.58 -5.75 -6.70
N GLY A 44 3.54 -5.04 -7.13
CA GLY A 44 3.17 -4.87 -8.53
C GLY A 44 4.29 -4.21 -9.34
N VAL A 45 4.84 -3.09 -8.85
CA VAL A 45 5.99 -2.39 -9.45
C VAL A 45 7.18 -3.33 -9.63
N ARG A 46 7.49 -4.14 -8.61
CA ARG A 46 8.60 -5.09 -8.68
C ARG A 46 8.37 -6.18 -9.72
N VAL A 47 7.18 -6.79 -9.72
CA VAL A 47 6.83 -7.82 -10.71
C VAL A 47 6.96 -7.27 -12.13
N LEU A 48 6.50 -6.04 -12.38
CA LEU A 48 6.66 -5.40 -13.69
C LEU A 48 8.14 -5.20 -14.06
N ALA A 49 8.95 -4.68 -13.13
CA ALA A 49 10.38 -4.47 -13.35
C ALA A 49 11.12 -5.79 -13.65
N ASP A 50 10.82 -6.87 -12.92
CA ASP A 50 11.43 -8.19 -13.12
C ASP A 50 11.05 -8.82 -14.47
N HIS A 51 9.91 -8.42 -15.05
CA HIS A 51 9.50 -8.81 -16.40
C HIS A 51 10.00 -7.83 -17.48
N GLY A 52 10.97 -6.97 -17.15
CA GLY A 52 11.66 -6.11 -18.12
C GLY A 52 11.01 -4.76 -18.40
N ILE A 53 9.94 -4.39 -17.67
CA ILE A 53 9.35 -3.06 -17.78
C ILE A 53 10.31 -2.02 -17.22
N LYS A 54 10.79 -1.13 -18.08
CA LYS A 54 11.84 -0.15 -17.75
C LYS A 54 11.31 1.13 -17.12
N THR A 55 10.13 1.57 -17.54
CA THR A 55 9.50 2.81 -17.07
C THR A 55 8.11 2.46 -16.57
N ILE A 56 7.83 2.81 -15.32
CA ILE A 56 6.53 2.62 -14.69
C ILE A 56 6.04 4.00 -14.28
N VAL A 57 4.85 4.38 -14.77
CA VAL A 57 4.17 5.61 -14.40
C VAL A 57 3.00 5.23 -13.49
N LEU A 58 3.04 5.70 -12.25
CA LEU A 58 1.96 5.55 -11.28
C LEU A 58 1.27 6.90 -11.09
N VAL A 59 -0.03 6.95 -11.30
CA VAL A 59 -0.86 8.16 -11.27
C VAL A 59 -2.30 7.77 -10.90
N ALA A 60 -3.10 8.76 -10.51
CA ALA A 60 -4.54 8.64 -10.33
C ALA A 60 -5.28 9.61 -11.29
N ASP A 61 -6.57 9.45 -11.42
CA ASP A 61 -7.46 10.40 -12.10
C ASP A 61 -7.86 11.56 -11.17
N HIS A 62 -8.06 11.28 -9.88
CA HIS A 62 -8.35 12.29 -8.87
C HIS A 62 -7.72 11.94 -7.51
N GLY A 63 -7.70 12.94 -6.63
CA GLY A 63 -7.46 12.73 -5.21
C GLY A 63 -8.76 12.64 -4.41
N HIS A 64 -8.66 12.69 -3.10
CA HIS A 64 -9.81 12.56 -2.19
C HIS A 64 -9.52 13.26 -0.86
N LEU A 65 -10.57 13.48 -0.08
CA LEU A 65 -10.48 13.79 1.33
C LEU A 65 -10.92 12.57 2.14
N PHE A 66 -10.14 12.22 3.16
CA PHE A 66 -10.46 11.15 4.10
C PHE A 66 -10.31 11.63 5.56
N ALA A 67 -11.31 12.37 6.03
CA ALA A 67 -11.32 13.08 7.30
C ALA A 67 -12.10 12.30 8.40
N GLU A 68 -12.41 12.97 9.51
CA GLU A 68 -13.40 12.50 10.47
C GLU A 68 -14.82 12.60 9.89
N GLU A 69 -15.80 11.97 10.55
CA GLU A 69 -17.19 12.07 10.11
C GLU A 69 -17.67 13.53 10.12
N ILE A 70 -18.23 13.97 9.00
CA ILE A 70 -18.81 15.31 8.86
C ILE A 70 -20.15 15.40 9.60
N GLY A 71 -20.18 16.21 10.65
CA GLY A 71 -21.38 16.57 11.39
C GLY A 71 -22.37 17.40 10.58
N ASP A 72 -23.60 17.51 11.07
CA ASP A 72 -24.67 18.30 10.41
C ASP A 72 -24.35 19.81 10.37
N ASP A 73 -23.55 20.30 11.30
CA ASP A 73 -23.07 21.68 11.39
C ASP A 73 -22.13 22.06 10.23
N MET A 74 -21.48 21.07 9.63
CA MET A 74 -20.60 21.22 8.47
C MET A 74 -21.33 21.02 7.14
N LYS A 75 -22.66 20.83 7.16
CA LYS A 75 -23.48 20.68 5.95
C LYS A 75 -24.10 22.02 5.56
N ILE A 76 -23.76 22.48 4.37
CA ILE A 76 -24.27 23.73 3.79
C ILE A 76 -25.33 23.44 2.71
N GLU A 77 -26.19 24.42 2.45
CA GLU A 77 -27.13 24.33 1.33
C GLU A 77 -26.38 24.43 0.00
N ALA A 78 -26.81 23.64 -0.99
CA ALA A 78 -26.37 23.79 -2.36
C ALA A 78 -27.00 25.06 -2.99
N PRO A 79 -26.47 25.55 -4.13
CA PRO A 79 -27.02 26.71 -4.83
C PRO A 79 -28.52 26.64 -5.15
N GLY A 80 -29.11 25.44 -5.22
CA GLY A 80 -30.51 25.24 -5.63
C GLY A 80 -30.69 25.41 -7.13
N GLY A 81 -31.77 26.07 -7.55
CA GLY A 81 -32.08 26.24 -8.99
C GLY A 81 -32.37 24.92 -9.69
N LYS A 82 -32.05 24.84 -10.99
CA LYS A 82 -32.12 23.60 -11.77
C LYS A 82 -30.79 22.87 -11.66
N ALA A 83 -30.65 22.03 -10.65
CA ALA A 83 -29.50 21.14 -10.50
C ALA A 83 -29.57 20.03 -11.56
N GLU A 84 -28.50 19.85 -12.32
CA GLU A 84 -28.29 18.67 -13.18
C GLU A 84 -27.55 17.57 -12.42
N ASP A 85 -26.59 17.94 -11.56
CA ASP A 85 -25.90 17.01 -10.67
C ASP A 85 -25.64 17.65 -9.30
N LEU A 86 -25.73 16.84 -8.24
CA LEU A 86 -25.50 17.29 -6.86
C LEU A 86 -24.91 16.15 -6.04
N HIS A 87 -23.63 16.30 -5.71
CA HIS A 87 -22.90 15.48 -4.76
C HIS A 87 -22.45 16.32 -3.55
N ARG A 88 -21.79 15.66 -2.59
CA ARG A 88 -21.33 16.30 -1.35
C ARG A 88 -20.36 17.47 -1.59
N ARG A 89 -19.54 17.41 -2.63
CA ARG A 89 -18.47 18.38 -2.88
C ARG A 89 -18.66 19.19 -4.15
N VAL A 90 -19.66 18.86 -4.95
CA VAL A 90 -19.93 19.53 -6.21
C VAL A 90 -21.42 19.63 -6.47
N TRP A 91 -21.81 20.77 -7.03
CA TRP A 91 -23.11 20.98 -7.64
C TRP A 91 -22.89 21.47 -9.07
N ILE A 92 -23.69 20.97 -10.01
CA ILE A 92 -23.70 21.41 -11.41
C ILE A 92 -25.13 21.76 -11.79
N GLY A 93 -25.35 22.93 -12.38
CA GLY A 93 -26.70 23.31 -12.81
C GLY A 93 -26.82 24.75 -13.29
N VAL A 94 -28.07 25.21 -13.43
CA VAL A 94 -28.42 26.57 -13.90
C VAL A 94 -29.26 27.29 -12.86
N GLY A 95 -28.98 28.58 -12.64
CA GLY A 95 -29.70 29.42 -11.68
C GLY A 95 -29.39 29.06 -10.22
N GLY A 96 -30.19 29.53 -9.27
CA GLY A 96 -29.90 29.37 -7.83
C GLY A 96 -29.06 30.51 -7.26
N THR A 97 -28.54 30.33 -6.05
CA THR A 97 -27.84 31.37 -5.28
C THR A 97 -26.32 31.27 -5.38
N SER A 98 -25.64 32.36 -5.05
CA SER A 98 -24.21 32.38 -4.76
C SER A 98 -24.03 32.84 -3.33
N GLU A 99 -23.34 32.05 -2.51
CA GLU A 99 -23.13 32.32 -1.09
C GLU A 99 -21.63 32.33 -0.77
N PRO A 100 -21.17 33.03 0.28
CA PRO A 100 -19.77 33.04 0.67
C PRO A 100 -19.18 31.67 1.07
N SER A 101 -20.03 30.67 1.34
CA SER A 101 -19.62 29.33 1.81
C SER A 101 -19.07 28.42 0.70
N TYR A 102 -19.29 28.76 -0.58
CA TYR A 102 -18.81 27.99 -1.72
C TYR A 102 -18.32 28.88 -2.86
N LEU A 103 -17.39 28.33 -3.64
CA LEU A 103 -17.07 28.86 -4.96
C LEU A 103 -18.22 28.49 -5.90
N ARG A 104 -18.66 29.44 -6.73
CA ARG A 104 -19.53 29.18 -7.87
C ARG A 104 -18.98 29.90 -9.10
N THR A 105 -18.88 29.19 -10.21
CA THR A 105 -18.43 29.76 -11.48
C THR A 105 -19.02 29.00 -12.67
N SER A 106 -19.12 29.64 -13.83
CA SER A 106 -19.53 28.96 -15.07
C SER A 106 -18.51 27.91 -15.48
N LEU A 107 -18.93 26.75 -15.98
CA LEU A 107 -17.99 25.77 -16.57
C LEU A 107 -17.21 26.36 -17.75
N ALA A 108 -17.80 27.29 -18.50
CA ALA A 108 -17.15 28.00 -19.60
C ALA A 108 -15.90 28.80 -19.17
N SER A 109 -15.90 29.40 -17.96
CA SER A 109 -14.72 30.12 -17.44
C SER A 109 -13.57 29.18 -17.07
N LEU A 110 -13.88 27.90 -16.89
CA LEU A 110 -12.92 26.83 -16.63
C LEU A 110 -12.50 26.09 -17.93
N GLY A 111 -12.93 26.58 -19.09
CA GLY A 111 -12.58 26.02 -20.40
C GLY A 111 -13.46 24.85 -20.85
N VAL A 112 -14.59 24.61 -20.19
CA VAL A 112 -15.57 23.59 -20.59
C VAL A 112 -16.76 24.28 -21.26
N GLU A 113 -16.95 24.05 -22.57
CA GLU A 113 -18.07 24.63 -23.33
C GLU A 113 -19.41 24.03 -22.84
N SER A 114 -20.08 24.75 -21.95
CA SER A 114 -21.31 24.31 -21.30
C SER A 114 -22.08 25.52 -20.77
N GLU A 115 -23.41 25.40 -20.71
CA GLU A 115 -24.30 26.41 -20.11
C GLU A 115 -24.39 26.30 -18.57
N PHE A 116 -23.81 25.25 -17.98
CA PHE A 116 -23.90 25.01 -16.54
C PHE A 116 -22.87 25.80 -15.74
N ASP A 117 -23.28 26.19 -14.55
CA ASP A 117 -22.38 26.57 -13.47
C ASP A 117 -21.95 25.34 -12.68
N VAL A 118 -20.76 25.41 -12.09
CA VAL A 118 -20.26 24.51 -11.07
C VAL A 118 -20.13 25.25 -9.74
N ALA A 119 -20.45 24.58 -8.64
CA ALA A 119 -20.17 25.06 -7.30
C ALA A 119 -19.50 24.01 -6.44
N THR A 120 -18.56 24.43 -5.58
CA THR A 120 -17.79 23.59 -4.65
C THR A 120 -17.59 24.33 -3.33
N PRO A 121 -17.75 23.69 -2.16
CA PRO A 121 -17.47 24.31 -0.87
C PRO A 121 -16.02 24.79 -0.78
N TRP A 122 -15.79 25.95 -0.13
CA TRP A 122 -14.44 26.48 0.09
C TRP A 122 -13.64 25.70 1.14
N THR A 123 -14.34 25.08 2.09
CA THR A 123 -13.75 24.38 3.23
C THR A 123 -14.05 22.88 3.15
N PHE A 124 -13.79 22.14 4.23
CA PHE A 124 -14.23 20.76 4.39
C PHE A 124 -15.75 20.60 4.60
N ALA A 125 -16.51 21.69 4.51
CA ALA A 125 -17.96 21.62 4.45
C ALA A 125 -18.43 20.85 3.21
N VAL A 126 -19.64 20.30 3.30
CA VAL A 126 -20.28 19.52 2.22
C VAL A 126 -21.68 20.04 1.94
N PHE A 127 -22.12 19.93 0.70
CA PHE A 127 -23.52 20.17 0.37
C PHE A 127 -24.42 19.09 0.95
N LYS A 128 -25.60 19.51 1.42
CA LYS A 128 -26.70 18.59 1.74
C LYS A 128 -27.13 17.85 0.47
N SER A 129 -26.80 16.56 0.38
CA SER A 129 -27.08 15.68 -0.74
C SER A 129 -27.43 14.27 -0.24
N LYS A 130 -28.06 13.45 -1.08
CA LYS A 130 -28.36 12.03 -0.79
C LYS A 130 -27.12 11.18 -1.11
N GLY A 131 -26.75 10.20 -0.28
CA GLY A 131 -25.65 9.25 -0.58
C GLY A 131 -24.54 9.15 0.49
N GLY A 132 -23.66 8.15 0.34
CA GLY A 132 -22.74 7.58 1.35
C GLY A 132 -21.46 8.36 1.69
N GLY A 133 -20.64 7.79 2.59
CA GLY A 133 -19.31 8.24 3.00
C GLY A 133 -19.29 9.45 3.94
N ARG A 134 -19.45 9.26 5.26
CA ARG A 134 -19.39 10.38 6.23
C ARG A 134 -18.01 11.04 6.34
N ALA A 135 -16.97 10.27 6.05
CA ALA A 135 -15.58 10.62 6.28
C ALA A 135 -14.76 10.70 4.98
N TYR A 136 -15.23 10.07 3.91
CA TYR A 136 -14.57 10.02 2.60
C TYR A 136 -15.40 10.73 1.55
N PHE A 137 -14.79 11.63 0.81
CA PHE A 137 -15.45 12.35 -0.27
C PHE A 137 -14.42 12.90 -1.27
N HIS A 138 -14.83 12.93 -2.53
CA HIS A 138 -14.12 13.54 -3.65
C HIS A 138 -15.10 14.32 -4.55
N GLY A 139 -14.61 14.78 -5.71
CA GLY A 139 -15.40 15.52 -6.71
C GLY A 139 -15.40 17.05 -6.52
N GLY A 140 -14.83 17.57 -5.43
CA GLY A 140 -14.63 18.99 -5.21
C GLY A 140 -13.36 19.54 -5.85
N MET A 141 -13.05 20.81 -5.55
CA MET A 141 -11.84 21.49 -6.05
C MET A 141 -10.80 21.76 -4.95
N SER A 142 -10.76 20.96 -3.89
CA SER A 142 -9.68 21.13 -2.91
C SER A 142 -8.33 20.73 -3.51
N PRO A 143 -7.21 21.26 -3.00
CA PRO A 143 -5.88 20.82 -3.43
C PRO A 143 -5.67 19.31 -3.33
N GLN A 144 -6.23 18.66 -2.30
CA GLN A 144 -6.13 17.22 -2.10
C GLN A 144 -6.89 16.41 -3.15
N GLU A 145 -7.93 16.99 -3.77
CA GLU A 145 -8.71 16.35 -4.83
C GLU A 145 -8.13 16.62 -6.22
N LEU A 146 -7.53 17.80 -6.45
CA LEU A 146 -7.04 18.22 -7.76
C LEU A 146 -5.54 17.97 -7.99
N ILE A 147 -4.71 18.04 -6.94
CA ILE A 147 -3.26 17.86 -7.09
C ILE A 147 -2.95 16.38 -7.06
N VAL A 148 -2.91 15.77 -8.23
CA VAL A 148 -2.59 14.35 -8.40
C VAL A 148 -1.09 14.17 -8.67
N PRO A 149 -0.35 13.44 -7.82
CA PRO A 149 1.06 13.17 -8.06
C PRO A 149 1.24 12.18 -9.22
N VAL A 150 2.22 12.46 -10.08
CA VAL A 150 2.72 11.53 -11.09
C VAL A 150 4.06 10.99 -10.64
N VAL A 151 4.10 9.70 -10.29
CA VAL A 151 5.34 9.03 -9.89
C VAL A 151 5.90 8.26 -11.07
N VAL A 152 7.03 8.74 -11.61
CA VAL A 152 7.75 8.07 -12.69
C VAL A 152 8.92 7.30 -12.12
N MET A 153 8.82 5.97 -12.16
CA MET A 153 9.87 5.06 -11.73
C MET A 153 10.62 4.52 -12.95
N ARG A 154 11.95 4.52 -12.88
CA ARG A 154 12.80 3.87 -13.86
C ARG A 154 13.44 2.65 -13.20
N ALA A 155 13.16 1.47 -13.73
CA ALA A 155 13.81 0.26 -13.28
C ALA A 155 15.29 0.35 -13.63
N ILE A 156 16.12 0.54 -12.61
CA ILE A 156 17.55 0.34 -12.75
C ILE A 156 17.74 -1.15 -12.60
N THR A 157 17.86 -1.86 -13.73
CA THR A 157 18.37 -3.22 -13.74
C THR A 157 19.81 -3.16 -13.25
N LYS A 158 20.02 -3.15 -11.92
CA LYS A 158 21.26 -3.70 -11.39
C LYS A 158 21.18 -5.19 -11.67
N PRO A 159 22.16 -5.78 -12.37
CA PRO A 159 22.30 -7.23 -12.30
C PRO A 159 22.27 -7.59 -10.82
N SER A 160 21.37 -8.49 -10.44
CA SER A 160 21.40 -9.12 -9.13
C SER A 160 22.86 -9.53 -8.92
N ALA A 161 23.52 -8.92 -7.93
CA ALA A 161 24.76 -9.48 -7.46
C ALA A 161 24.40 -10.92 -7.10
N PRO A 162 25.07 -11.93 -7.69
CA PRO A 162 24.67 -13.32 -7.50
C PRO A 162 24.47 -13.54 -6.02
N LEU A 163 23.29 -14.08 -5.64
CA LEU A 163 22.87 -14.37 -4.26
C LEU A 163 24.13 -14.64 -3.45
N SER A 164 24.55 -13.60 -2.73
CA SER A 164 25.84 -13.59 -2.02
C SER A 164 25.87 -14.89 -1.22
N GLY A 165 26.97 -15.64 -1.29
CA GLY A 165 27.15 -16.99 -0.74
C GLY A 165 27.00 -17.12 0.79
N ILE A 166 26.20 -16.25 1.39
CA ILE A 166 25.67 -16.27 2.73
C ILE A 166 24.80 -17.51 2.89
N ARG A 167 25.26 -18.41 3.76
CA ARG A 167 24.46 -19.51 4.27
C ARG A 167 23.56 -18.99 5.38
N TRP A 168 22.27 -18.86 5.09
CA TRP A 168 21.28 -18.39 6.05
C TRP A 168 20.86 -19.49 7.02
N THR A 169 20.71 -19.11 8.30
CA THR A 169 20.15 -19.94 9.35
C THR A 169 18.92 -19.25 9.91
N LEU A 170 17.80 -19.96 9.91
CA LEU A 170 16.55 -19.54 10.52
C LEU A 170 16.28 -20.39 11.75
N LYS A 171 16.06 -19.76 12.89
CA LYS A 171 15.68 -20.45 14.13
C LYS A 171 14.37 -19.87 14.66
N PRO A 172 13.29 -20.67 14.70
CA PRO A 172 12.03 -20.21 15.25
C PRO A 172 12.16 -20.05 16.76
N GLY A 173 11.51 -19.03 17.32
CA GLY A 173 11.51 -18.76 18.77
C GLY A 173 10.85 -19.87 19.58
N THR A 174 9.87 -20.55 18.98
CA THR A 174 9.19 -21.73 19.54
C THR A 174 9.07 -22.83 18.49
N ALA A 175 8.97 -24.09 18.91
CA ALA A 175 8.87 -25.24 17.99
C ALA A 175 7.54 -25.26 17.20
N LYS A 176 6.49 -24.62 17.74
CA LYS A 176 5.17 -24.53 17.12
C LYS A 176 4.68 -23.09 17.14
N LEU A 177 3.84 -22.75 16.18
CA LEU A 177 3.09 -21.50 16.15
C LEU A 177 1.91 -21.61 17.11
N THR A 178 2.06 -21.07 18.32
CA THR A 178 1.05 -21.13 19.40
C THR A 178 0.39 -19.78 19.68
N THR A 179 0.94 -18.68 19.17
CA THR A 179 0.51 -17.30 19.43
C THR A 179 0.47 -16.47 18.14
N ARG A 180 -0.32 -15.39 18.12
CA ARG A 180 -0.40 -14.47 16.97
C ARG A 180 0.93 -13.81 16.65
N PHE A 181 1.75 -13.56 17.66
CA PHE A 181 3.12 -13.05 17.48
C PHE A 181 4.08 -14.22 17.49
N PHE A 182 4.96 -14.28 16.49
CA PHE A 182 5.94 -15.34 16.35
C PHE A 182 7.29 -14.73 16.00
N SER A 183 8.33 -15.14 16.73
CA SER A 183 9.68 -14.60 16.54
C SER A 183 10.55 -15.59 15.77
N ILE A 184 11.37 -15.08 14.85
CA ILE A 184 12.32 -15.84 14.05
C ILE A 184 13.68 -15.18 14.20
N GLN A 185 14.67 -15.96 14.64
CA GLN A 185 16.07 -15.56 14.64
C GLN A 185 16.67 -15.80 13.25
N ILE A 186 17.32 -14.77 12.73
CA ILE A 186 18.01 -14.77 11.45
C ILE A 186 19.50 -14.60 11.72
N ALA A 187 20.29 -15.51 11.18
CA ALA A 187 21.74 -15.41 11.11
C ALA A 187 22.21 -15.81 9.70
N GLY A 188 23.40 -15.39 9.32
CA GLY A 188 24.00 -15.72 8.04
C GLY A 188 25.52 -15.74 8.14
N GLU A 189 26.16 -16.63 7.40
CA GLU A 189 27.63 -16.73 7.36
C GLU A 189 28.09 -16.85 5.91
N GLN A 190 29.11 -16.08 5.53
CA GLN A 190 29.70 -16.12 4.19
C GLN A 190 31.17 -16.55 4.29
N ALA A 191 31.54 -17.59 3.55
CA ALA A 191 32.95 -17.91 3.37
C ALA A 191 33.56 -16.96 2.35
N GLY A 192 34.60 -16.21 2.72
CA GLY A 192 35.27 -15.29 1.80
C GLY A 192 36.36 -14.44 2.43
N LEU A 193 37.13 -13.75 1.59
CA LEU A 193 38.17 -12.79 2.02
C LEU A 193 37.59 -11.41 2.38
N PHE A 194 36.38 -11.10 1.91
CA PHE A 194 35.73 -9.80 2.08
C PHE A 194 34.63 -9.88 3.15
N GLY A 195 34.37 -8.73 3.78
CA GLY A 195 33.26 -8.60 4.73
C GLY A 195 31.91 -8.82 4.06
N ILE A 196 30.96 -9.39 4.81
CA ILE A 196 29.60 -9.64 4.39
C ILE A 196 28.83 -8.33 4.24
N GLU A 197 28.17 -8.16 3.09
CA GLU A 197 27.18 -7.11 2.88
C GLU A 197 25.80 -7.77 2.78
N PRO A 198 25.09 -7.97 3.91
CA PRO A 198 23.82 -8.65 3.87
C PRO A 198 22.77 -7.79 3.18
N PRO A 199 21.89 -8.38 2.35
CA PRO A 199 20.79 -7.65 1.73
C PRO A 199 19.80 -7.17 2.79
N LYS A 200 18.93 -6.23 2.39
CA LYS A 200 17.68 -6.02 3.14
C LYS A 200 16.84 -7.28 2.99
N VAL A 201 16.20 -7.72 4.06
CA VAL A 201 15.38 -8.94 4.05
C VAL A 201 13.94 -8.69 4.48
N ARG A 202 13.06 -9.62 4.15
CA ARG A 202 11.70 -9.71 4.71
C ARG A 202 11.42 -11.15 5.16
N VAL A 203 10.69 -11.29 6.25
CA VAL A 203 10.23 -12.61 6.76
C VAL A 203 8.74 -12.74 6.52
N GLU A 204 8.31 -13.88 6.00
CA GLU A 204 6.90 -14.21 5.78
C GLU A 204 6.59 -15.59 6.34
N LEU A 205 5.45 -15.72 7.02
CA LEU A 205 4.79 -17.01 7.23
C LEU A 205 3.83 -17.23 6.07
N ARG A 206 3.94 -18.39 5.42
CA ARG A 206 3.03 -18.77 4.34
C ARG A 206 2.29 -20.05 4.65
N ALA A 207 0.97 -20.02 4.45
CA ALA A 207 0.10 -21.18 4.46
C ALA A 207 -0.36 -21.43 3.03
N ASN A 208 -0.13 -22.63 2.48
CA ASN A 208 -0.44 -22.96 1.07
C ASN A 208 0.06 -21.91 0.07
N LYS A 209 1.30 -21.42 0.24
CA LYS A 209 1.93 -20.35 -0.57
C LYS A 209 1.32 -18.95 -0.43
N LYS A 210 0.21 -18.78 0.31
CA LYS A 210 -0.36 -17.47 0.66
C LYS A 210 0.38 -16.93 1.89
N CYS A 211 0.81 -15.67 1.86
CA CYS A 211 1.34 -15.01 3.05
C CYS A 211 0.21 -14.79 4.07
N VAL A 212 0.45 -15.18 5.32
CA VAL A 212 -0.52 -15.09 6.43
C VAL A 212 0.03 -14.27 7.61
N SER A 213 1.08 -13.49 7.38
CA SER A 213 1.72 -12.71 8.44
C SER A 213 2.27 -11.38 7.94
N THR A 214 2.37 -10.42 8.85
CA THR A 214 3.04 -9.14 8.65
C THR A 214 4.20 -8.98 9.65
N PRO A 215 5.41 -8.62 9.22
CA PRO A 215 6.49 -8.23 10.13
C PRO A 215 6.09 -7.02 10.98
N VAL A 216 6.34 -7.08 12.29
CA VAL A 216 5.96 -6.00 13.24
C VAL A 216 7.14 -5.42 14.00
N SER A 217 8.24 -6.15 14.14
CA SER A 217 9.46 -5.65 14.77
C SER A 217 10.68 -6.48 14.40
N ALA A 218 11.87 -5.92 14.62
CA ALA A 218 13.12 -6.64 14.59
C ALA A 218 14.07 -6.11 15.68
N SER A 219 15.05 -6.91 16.10
CA SER A 219 16.06 -6.47 17.09
C SER A 219 16.82 -5.22 16.62
N TYR A 220 17.00 -5.05 15.32
CA TYR A 220 17.54 -3.85 14.70
C TYR A 220 17.10 -3.74 13.23
N GLY A 221 17.23 -2.54 12.65
CA GLY A 221 17.09 -2.32 11.21
C GLY A 221 15.67 -2.46 10.65
N PHE A 222 14.65 -2.56 11.49
CA PHE A 222 13.25 -2.68 11.07
C PHE A 222 12.73 -1.38 10.45
N GLN A 223 12.10 -1.49 9.29
CA GLN A 223 11.42 -0.39 8.60
C GLN A 223 9.90 -0.59 8.69
N ASN A 224 9.23 0.16 9.55
CA ASN A 224 7.80 0.00 9.84
C ASN A 224 6.92 0.11 8.59
N ALA A 225 7.23 1.05 7.68
CA ALA A 225 6.45 1.29 6.47
C ALA A 225 6.50 0.13 5.45
N THR A 226 7.55 -0.70 5.48
CA THR A 226 7.79 -1.71 4.44
C THR A 226 7.83 -3.15 4.96
N GLY A 227 7.92 -3.32 6.28
CA GLY A 227 8.17 -4.61 6.93
C GLY A 227 9.56 -5.19 6.65
N GLU A 228 10.48 -4.40 6.09
CA GLU A 228 11.84 -4.82 5.76
C GLU A 228 12.79 -4.70 6.95
N VAL A 229 13.83 -5.52 6.94
CA VAL A 229 14.90 -5.50 7.93
C VAL A 229 16.23 -5.25 7.24
N LYS A 230 16.88 -4.14 7.56
CA LYS A 230 18.26 -3.86 7.15
C LYS A 230 19.21 -4.60 8.08
N LEU A 231 19.80 -5.68 7.57
CA LEU A 231 20.78 -6.48 8.30
C LEU A 231 22.14 -5.76 8.36
N LYS A 232 23.00 -6.14 9.32
CA LYS A 232 24.39 -5.65 9.43
C LYS A 232 25.34 -6.81 9.68
N ALA A 233 26.60 -6.64 9.28
CA ALA A 233 27.67 -7.56 9.66
C ALA A 233 27.88 -7.54 11.19
N ALA A 234 28.31 -8.65 11.77
CA ALA A 234 28.59 -8.76 13.18
C ALA A 234 29.85 -7.96 13.54
N GLU A 235 29.84 -7.27 14.68
CA GLU A 235 30.95 -6.39 15.09
C GLU A 235 32.26 -7.16 15.31
N ASN A 236 32.16 -8.41 15.77
CA ASN A 236 33.30 -9.26 16.10
C ASN A 236 33.73 -10.20 14.97
N ASP A 237 32.91 -10.33 13.92
CA ASP A 237 33.17 -11.23 12.80
C ASP A 237 32.48 -10.70 11.55
N ASN A 238 33.26 -10.03 10.70
CA ASN A 238 32.75 -9.41 9.48
C ASN A 238 32.32 -10.43 8.40
N GLN A 239 32.45 -11.74 8.63
CA GLN A 239 31.93 -12.79 7.76
C GLN A 239 30.53 -13.27 8.19
N LYS A 240 30.04 -12.78 9.34
CA LYS A 240 28.74 -13.16 9.89
C LYS A 240 27.79 -11.99 9.88
N VAL A 241 26.51 -12.30 9.69
CA VAL A 241 25.41 -11.36 9.97
C VAL A 241 25.17 -11.32 11.46
N GLU A 242 25.06 -10.12 12.03
CA GLU A 242 24.67 -9.91 13.42
C GLU A 242 23.30 -10.56 13.66
N LEU A 243 23.16 -11.38 14.71
CA LEU A 243 21.92 -12.08 15.02
C LEU A 243 20.76 -11.09 15.13
N ASN A 244 19.71 -11.31 14.34
CA ASN A 244 18.52 -10.47 14.38
C ASN A 244 17.28 -11.31 14.70
N THR A 245 16.48 -10.89 15.68
CA THR A 245 15.19 -11.52 15.96
C THR A 245 14.09 -10.68 15.35
N VAL A 246 13.41 -11.23 14.34
CA VAL A 246 12.26 -10.61 13.67
C VAL A 246 10.98 -11.19 14.24
N THR A 247 10.05 -10.33 14.65
CA THR A 247 8.71 -10.76 15.07
C THR A 247 7.72 -10.47 13.96
N VAL A 248 6.92 -11.48 13.64
CA VAL A 248 5.80 -11.39 12.71
C VAL A 248 4.49 -11.59 13.47
N MET A 249 3.44 -10.93 12.99
CA MET A 249 2.08 -11.07 13.50
C MET A 249 1.23 -11.78 12.46
N LEU A 250 0.47 -12.79 12.86
CA LEU A 250 -0.53 -13.43 11.99
C LEU A 250 -1.62 -12.41 11.64
N SER A 251 -1.86 -12.24 10.34
CA SER A 251 -2.86 -11.33 9.80
C SER A 251 -4.21 -12.01 9.57
N GLU A 252 -4.22 -13.34 9.47
CA GLU A 252 -5.41 -14.15 9.17
C GLU A 252 -5.40 -15.44 10.00
N GLU A 253 -6.56 -16.09 10.07
CA GLU A 253 -6.67 -17.43 10.67
C GLU A 253 -6.02 -18.49 9.79
N VAL A 254 -5.16 -19.31 10.41
CA VAL A 254 -4.44 -20.38 9.73
C VAL A 254 -5.15 -21.71 9.96
N THR A 255 -5.83 -22.21 8.93
CA THR A 255 -6.55 -23.50 8.97
C THR A 255 -5.64 -24.70 8.69
N GLN A 256 -4.44 -24.45 8.16
CA GLN A 256 -3.46 -25.47 7.83
C GLN A 256 -2.72 -25.96 9.08
N LYS A 257 -2.36 -27.25 9.10
CA LYS A 257 -1.58 -27.86 10.20
C LYS A 257 -0.14 -27.33 10.28
N THR A 258 0.35 -26.70 9.21
CA THR A 258 1.73 -26.23 9.10
C THR A 258 1.80 -24.93 8.33
N VAL A 259 2.77 -24.10 8.67
CA VAL A 259 3.18 -22.92 7.88
C VAL A 259 4.66 -22.99 7.54
N GLY A 260 5.04 -22.41 6.41
CA GLY A 260 6.43 -22.21 6.03
C GLY A 260 6.92 -20.84 6.50
N ILE A 261 8.13 -20.78 7.05
CA ILE A 261 8.88 -19.55 7.32
C ILE A 261 9.77 -19.29 6.11
N HIS A 262 9.54 -18.17 5.43
CA HIS A 262 10.28 -17.75 4.25
C HIS A 262 11.14 -16.54 4.59
N LEU A 263 12.44 -16.60 4.25
CA LEU A 263 13.35 -15.46 4.28
C LEU A 263 13.57 -14.99 2.84
N LEU A 264 13.23 -13.74 2.57
CA LEU A 264 13.26 -13.16 1.24
C LEU A 264 14.26 -12.03 1.16
N ASP A 265 14.92 -11.89 0.02
CA ASP A 265 15.59 -10.64 -0.34
C ASP A 265 14.50 -9.57 -0.52
N ALA A 266 14.59 -8.46 0.21
CA ALA A 266 13.58 -7.42 0.16
C ALA A 266 13.57 -6.67 -1.18
N ALA A 267 14.70 -6.63 -1.89
CA ALA A 267 14.80 -6.01 -3.19
C ALA A 267 14.25 -6.95 -4.28
N THR A 268 14.71 -8.21 -4.35
CA THR A 268 14.37 -9.13 -5.46
C THR A 268 13.19 -10.05 -5.19
N ASN A 269 12.79 -10.20 -3.93
CA ASN A 269 11.77 -11.15 -3.48
C ASN A 269 12.15 -12.63 -3.69
N ASP A 270 13.43 -12.90 -3.97
CA ASP A 270 13.97 -14.26 -4.05
C ASP A 270 14.04 -14.90 -2.67
N GLU A 271 13.78 -16.20 -2.60
CA GLU A 271 13.99 -16.97 -1.38
C GLU A 271 15.49 -17.13 -1.13
N LEU A 272 15.96 -16.58 -0.01
CA LEU A 272 17.37 -16.60 0.38
C LEU A 272 17.81 -17.97 0.91
N THR A 273 16.86 -18.79 1.34
CA THR A 273 17.08 -20.16 1.83
C THR A 273 15.81 -20.98 1.70
N ALA A 274 15.93 -22.31 1.79
CA ALA A 274 14.79 -23.21 1.79
C ALA A 274 13.84 -22.86 2.95
N PRO A 275 12.51 -22.83 2.72
CA PRO A 275 11.56 -22.50 3.76
C PRO A 275 11.60 -23.48 4.93
N LEU A 276 11.58 -22.97 6.15
CA LEU A 276 11.49 -23.80 7.36
C LEU A 276 10.03 -24.05 7.72
N THR A 277 9.60 -25.30 7.73
CA THR A 277 8.21 -25.65 8.08
C THR A 277 8.05 -25.80 9.59
N ILE A 278 6.98 -25.22 10.14
CA ILE A 278 6.61 -25.34 11.56
C ILE A 278 5.16 -25.80 11.69
N GLU A 279 4.85 -26.51 12.78
CA GLU A 279 3.48 -26.91 13.11
C GLU A 279 2.66 -25.73 13.65
N VAL A 280 1.37 -25.71 13.29
CA VAL A 280 0.38 -24.76 13.79
C VAL A 280 -0.34 -25.41 14.95
N ALA A 281 -0.28 -24.77 16.11
CA ALA A 281 -0.92 -25.20 17.35
C ALA A 281 -1.71 -24.06 18.01
N ILE A 282 -2.02 -23.02 17.25
CA ILE A 282 -2.86 -21.90 17.66
C ILE A 282 -4.30 -22.16 17.19
N SER A 283 -5.26 -21.85 18.05
CA SER A 283 -6.67 -21.67 17.66
C SER A 283 -6.95 -20.19 17.79
N LEU A 284 -7.43 -19.56 16.70
CA LEU A 284 -7.58 -18.11 16.60
C LEU A 284 -9.00 -17.63 16.91
#